data_AF-A0AAW6ELY9-F1
#
_entry.id   AF-A0AAW6ELY9-F1
#
_cell.length_a   1.000
_cell.length_b   1.000
_cell.length_c   1.000
_cell.angle_alpha   90.00
_cell.angle_beta   90.00
_cell.angle_gamma   90.00
#
_symmetry.space_group_name_H-M   'P 1'
#
loop_
_entity.id
_entity.type
_entity.pdbx_description
1 polymer ?
#
loop_
_entity_poly.entity_id
_entity_poly.type
_entity_poly.pdbx_seq_one_letter_code
_entity_poly.pdbx_strand_id
1 'polypeptide(L)'
;MSKKVLRKLAYSLTLFIQIALAVSIFIIEYLTNKNAGIMQYVRYNKFIFEHGILNTNNLQVIKIISIILFIIFGTIFMHCIKNKKNTFIRYQITISMIMSIIVSMVISSNYFIGMLAYHYFIITFILVLLIQMLVVGITFYIDNKQKNRTL
;
A
#
# COMPACT_ATOMS: atom_id res chain seq x y z
N MET A 1 0.33 -28.78 12.73
CA MET A 1 -0.35 -27.47 12.65
C MET A 1 -1.30 -27.45 11.45
N SER A 2 -2.56 -27.04 11.62
CA SER A 2 -3.55 -27.07 10.51
C SER A 2 -3.27 -26.01 9.46
N LYS A 3 -3.48 -26.33 8.16
CA LYS A 3 -3.32 -25.39 7.02
C LYS A 3 -4.11 -24.09 7.21
N LYS A 4 -5.26 -24.15 7.90
CA LYS A 4 -6.07 -22.96 8.23
C LYS A 4 -5.36 -22.02 9.21
N VAL A 5 -4.67 -22.58 10.21
CA VAL A 5 -3.94 -21.82 11.23
C VAL A 5 -2.72 -21.14 10.62
N LEU A 6 -1.95 -21.88 9.80
CA LEU A 6 -0.79 -21.34 9.09
C LEU A 6 -1.18 -20.13 8.22
N ARG A 7 -2.30 -20.25 7.49
CA ARG A 7 -2.83 -19.16 6.66
C ARG A 7 -3.20 -17.92 7.48
N LYS A 8 -3.87 -18.11 8.62
CA LYS A 8 -4.24 -16.99 9.51
C LYS A 8 -3.00 -16.25 10.02
N LEU A 9 -1.97 -17.00 10.40
CA LEU A 9 -0.69 -16.43 10.83
C LEU A 9 0.02 -15.67 9.72
N ALA A 10 0.04 -16.21 8.50
CA ALA A 10 0.65 -15.52 7.36
C ALA A 10 -0.01 -14.15 7.10
N TYR A 11 -1.34 -14.09 7.04
CA TYR A 11 -2.05 -12.81 6.87
C TYR A 11 -1.81 -11.85 8.05
N SER A 12 -1.76 -12.36 9.28
CA SER A 12 -1.47 -11.55 10.47
C SER A 12 -0.06 -10.96 10.42
N LEU A 13 0.92 -11.74 9.97
CA LEU A 13 2.31 -11.29 9.82
C LEU A 13 2.42 -10.22 8.73
N THR A 14 1.76 -10.41 7.59
CA THR A 14 1.75 -9.40 6.51
C THR A 14 1.14 -8.08 6.98
N LEU A 15 0.04 -8.14 7.75
CA LEU A 15 -0.58 -6.95 8.33
C LEU A 15 0.37 -6.25 9.31
N PHE A 16 1.07 -7.01 10.15
CA PHE A 16 2.08 -6.45 11.05
C PHE A 16 3.19 -5.73 10.30
N ILE A 17 3.70 -6.31 9.21
CA ILE A 17 4.72 -5.68 8.35
C ILE A 17 4.20 -4.37 7.74
N GLN A 18 2.97 -4.35 7.22
CA GLN A 18 2.38 -3.13 6.66
C GLN A 18 2.24 -2.01 7.70
N ILE A 19 1.81 -2.34 8.93
CA ILE A 19 1.72 -1.38 10.02
C ILE A 19 3.11 -0.89 10.43
N ALA A 20 4.09 -1.79 10.56
CA ALA A 20 5.46 -1.43 10.92
C ALA A 20 6.06 -0.47 9.88
N LEU A 21 5.85 -0.72 8.59
CA LEU A 21 6.25 0.19 7.51
C LEU A 21 5.57 1.56 7.65
N ALA A 22 4.26 1.59 7.83
CA ALA A 22 3.50 2.83 7.99
C ALA A 22 3.95 3.63 9.22
N VAL A 23 4.26 2.99 10.35
CA VAL A 23 4.77 3.67 11.55
C VAL A 23 6.20 4.15 11.36
N SER A 24 7.05 3.35 10.70
CA SER A 24 8.46 3.67 10.51
C SER A 24 8.69 5.01 9.82
N ILE A 25 7.83 5.37 8.87
CA ILE A 25 7.98 6.63 8.15
C ILE A 25 7.68 7.87 9.01
N PHE A 26 6.73 7.78 9.94
CA PHE A 26 6.48 8.85 10.90
C PHE A 26 7.65 9.01 11.88
N ILE A 27 8.30 7.90 12.25
CA ILE A 27 9.52 7.94 13.05
C ILE A 27 10.65 8.64 12.28
N ILE A 28 10.82 8.35 10.97
CA ILE A 28 11.81 9.01 10.13
C ILE A 28 11.57 10.52 10.11
N GLU A 29 10.34 10.97 9.89
CA GLU A 29 10.00 12.41 9.90
C GLU A 29 10.29 13.04 11.27
N TYR A 30 9.89 12.38 12.38
CA TYR A 30 10.18 12.86 13.73
C TYR A 30 11.69 13.01 13.97
N LEU A 31 12.49 12.00 13.60
CA LEU A 31 13.95 12.03 13.75
C LEU A 31 14.62 13.05 12.84
N THR A 32 14.08 13.26 11.63
CA THR A 32 14.56 14.26 10.67
C THR A 32 14.43 15.66 11.25
N ASN A 33 13.34 15.94 11.98
CA ASN A 33 13.13 17.24 12.61
C ASN A 33 13.93 17.44 13.91
N LYS A 34 14.40 16.36 14.54
CA LYS A 34 15.13 16.41 15.82
C LYS A 34 16.66 16.33 15.67
N ASN A 35 17.15 15.59 14.68
CA ASN A 35 18.57 15.26 14.53
C ASN A 35 19.15 15.85 13.25
N ALA A 36 20.08 16.80 13.37
CA ALA A 36 20.68 17.50 12.24
C ALA A 36 21.38 16.58 11.22
N GLY A 37 22.02 15.49 11.68
CA GLY A 37 22.65 14.52 10.77
C GLY A 37 21.63 13.74 9.92
N ILE A 38 20.52 13.32 10.53
CA ILE A 38 19.43 12.64 9.82
C ILE A 38 18.74 13.63 8.86
N MET A 39 18.56 14.88 9.29
CA MET A 39 18.05 15.96 8.46
C MET A 39 18.86 16.14 7.17
N GLN A 40 20.19 16.23 7.29
CA GLN A 40 21.07 16.37 6.12
C GLN A 40 20.97 15.17 5.18
N TYR A 41 20.96 13.96 5.73
CA TYR A 41 20.81 12.73 4.93
C TYR A 41 19.46 12.69 4.18
N VAL A 42 18.35 12.96 4.86
CA VAL A 42 17.02 12.97 4.25
C VAL A 42 16.88 14.08 3.23
N ARG A 43 17.44 15.27 3.49
CA ARG A 43 17.45 16.38 2.52
C ARG A 43 18.26 16.05 1.27
N TYR A 44 19.43 15.42 1.42
CA TYR A 44 20.24 14.96 0.30
C TYR A 44 19.47 13.94 -0.56
N ASN A 45 18.83 12.94 0.07
CA ASN A 45 18.05 11.96 -0.66
C ASN A 45 16.78 12.54 -1.28
N LYS A 46 16.13 13.52 -0.63
CA LYS A 46 15.01 14.27 -1.22
C LYS A 46 15.43 14.87 -2.56
N PHE A 47 16.59 15.52 -2.63
CA PHE A 47 17.12 16.06 -3.87
C PHE A 47 17.36 14.98 -4.94
N ILE A 48 17.96 13.85 -4.57
CA ILE A 48 18.17 12.71 -5.48
C ILE A 48 16.84 12.18 -6.03
N PHE A 49 15.84 12.02 -5.16
CA PHE A 49 14.54 11.49 -5.57
C PHE A 49 13.79 12.44 -6.51
N GLU A 50 13.84 13.75 -6.23
CA GLU A 50 13.21 14.78 -7.07
C GLU A 50 13.81 14.86 -8.48
N HIS A 51 15.11 14.59 -8.62
CA HIS A 51 15.79 14.60 -9.92
C HIS A 51 15.88 13.23 -10.58
N GLY A 52 15.48 12.17 -9.87
CA GLY A 52 15.53 10.80 -10.32
C GLY A 52 14.13 10.20 -10.49
N ILE A 53 13.87 9.13 -9.73
CA ILE A 53 12.69 8.28 -9.88
C ILE A 53 11.37 8.97 -9.49
N LEU A 54 11.39 9.94 -8.58
CA LEU A 54 10.21 10.62 -8.06
C LEU A 54 10.19 12.10 -8.48
N ASN A 55 10.61 12.38 -9.71
CA ASN A 55 10.41 13.69 -10.30
C ASN A 55 8.91 14.02 -10.45
N THR A 56 8.60 15.28 -10.72
CA THR A 56 7.23 15.79 -10.83
C THR A 56 6.37 15.02 -11.85
N ASN A 57 6.94 14.70 -13.01
CA ASN A 57 6.24 13.95 -14.06
C ASN A 57 5.93 12.52 -13.61
N ASN A 58 6.90 11.83 -13.02
CA ASN A 58 6.74 10.47 -12.52
C ASN A 58 5.75 10.40 -11.36
N LEU A 59 5.74 11.41 -10.46
CA LEU A 59 4.74 11.50 -9.40
C LEU A 59 3.31 11.63 -9.95
N GLN A 60 3.12 12.39 -11.03
CA GLN A 60 1.83 12.46 -11.71
C GLN A 60 1.43 11.10 -12.31
N VAL A 61 2.38 10.40 -12.95
CA VAL A 61 2.14 9.05 -13.48
C VAL A 61 1.76 8.07 -12.37
N ILE A 62 2.49 8.04 -11.25
CA ILE A 62 2.18 7.19 -10.09
C ILE A 62 0.80 7.51 -9.53
N LYS A 63 0.44 8.80 -9.42
CA LYS A 63 -0.90 9.22 -8.99
C LYS A 63 -1.99 8.67 -9.92
N ILE A 64 -1.81 8.81 -11.23
CA ILE A 64 -2.75 8.29 -12.23
C ILE A 64 -2.87 6.78 -12.12
N ILE A 65 -1.75 6.05 -11.99
CA ILE A 65 -1.74 4.60 -11.77
C ILE A 65 -2.53 4.24 -10.51
N SER A 66 -2.35 4.98 -9.42
CA SER A 66 -3.07 4.75 -8.16
C SER A 66 -4.59 4.93 -8.32
N ILE A 67 -5.02 5.93 -9.08
CA ILE A 67 -6.44 6.16 -9.40
C ILE A 67 -6.99 5.02 -10.28
N ILE A 68 -6.24 4.58 -11.28
CA ILE A 68 -6.61 3.44 -12.13
C ILE A 68 -6.77 2.17 -11.29
N LEU A 69 -5.84 1.90 -10.36
CA LEU A 69 -5.93 0.78 -9.44
C LEU A 69 -7.17 0.86 -8.55
N PHE A 70 -7.55 2.04 -8.06
CA PHE A 70 -8.79 2.23 -7.33
C PHE A 70 -10.01 1.81 -8.14
N ILE A 71 -10.09 2.22 -9.41
CA ILE A 71 -11.19 1.84 -10.32
C ILE A 71 -11.21 0.32 -10.56
N ILE A 72 -10.04 -0.29 -10.79
CA ILE A 72 -9.90 -1.75 -10.97
C ILE A 72 -10.39 -2.49 -9.72
N PHE A 73 -9.98 -2.08 -8.52
CA PHE A 73 -10.47 -2.71 -7.30
C PHE A 73 -11.97 -2.49 -7.10
N GLY A 74 -12.50 -1.33 -7.49
CA GLY A 74 -13.94 -1.07 -7.48
C GLY A 74 -14.73 -2.01 -8.39
N THR A 75 -14.25 -2.28 -9.61
CA THR A 75 -14.92 -3.23 -10.52
C THR A 75 -14.85 -4.66 -10.00
N ILE A 76 -13.71 -5.07 -9.45
CA ILE A 76 -13.55 -6.39 -8.80
C ILE A 76 -14.45 -6.52 -7.57
N PHE A 77 -14.60 -5.46 -6.77
CA PHE A 77 -15.48 -5.44 -5.61
C PHE A 77 -16.94 -5.66 -6.00
N MET A 78 -17.42 -4.94 -7.03
CA MET A 78 -18.77 -5.11 -7.57
C MET A 78 -18.99 -6.54 -8.09
N HIS A 79 -18.00 -7.10 -8.79
CA HIS A 79 -18.04 -8.49 -9.22
C HIS A 79 -18.15 -9.48 -8.04
N CYS A 80 -17.41 -9.25 -6.95
CA CYS A 80 -17.47 -10.08 -5.75
C CYS A 80 -18.83 -10.04 -5.06
N ILE A 81 -19.49 -8.87 -5.04
CA ILE A 81 -20.85 -8.74 -4.50
C ILE A 81 -21.83 -9.55 -5.33
N LYS A 82 -21.82 -9.39 -6.66
CA LYS A 82 -22.73 -10.11 -7.57
C LYS A 82 -22.59 -11.63 -7.43
N ASN A 83 -21.35 -12.11 -7.29
CA ASN A 83 -21.05 -13.54 -7.19
C ASN A 83 -21.08 -14.10 -5.77
N LYS A 84 -21.59 -13.34 -4.79
CA LYS A 84 -21.70 -13.72 -3.36
C LYS A 84 -20.39 -14.33 -2.81
N LYS A 85 -19.26 -13.75 -3.22
CA LYS A 85 -17.93 -14.19 -2.77
C LYS A 85 -17.76 -14.00 -1.27
N ASN A 86 -16.83 -14.75 -0.69
CA ASN A 86 -16.52 -14.73 0.73
C ASN A 86 -16.32 -13.29 1.26
N THR A 87 -16.84 -12.99 2.46
CA THR A 87 -16.66 -11.71 3.16
C THR A 87 -15.19 -11.32 3.27
N PHE A 88 -14.31 -12.29 3.51
CA PHE A 88 -12.87 -12.02 3.63
C PHE A 88 -12.26 -11.43 2.36
N ILE A 89 -12.63 -11.92 1.16
CA ILE A 89 -12.16 -11.34 -0.11
C ILE A 89 -12.63 -9.90 -0.24
N ARG A 90 -13.91 -9.64 0.09
CA ARG A 90 -14.49 -8.30 0.03
C ARG A 90 -13.71 -7.33 0.91
N TYR A 91 -13.36 -7.71 2.14
CA TYR A 91 -12.53 -6.88 3.01
C TYR A 91 -11.15 -6.59 2.43
N GLN A 92 -10.47 -7.60 1.86
CA GLN A 92 -9.14 -7.38 1.27
C GLN A 92 -9.18 -6.41 0.10
N ILE A 93 -10.21 -6.49 -0.76
CA ILE A 93 -10.40 -5.55 -1.87
C ILE A 93 -10.71 -4.15 -1.35
N THR A 94 -11.58 -4.01 -0.33
CA THR A 94 -11.88 -2.70 0.26
C THR A 94 -10.63 -2.04 0.85
N ILE A 95 -9.77 -2.81 1.53
CA ILE A 95 -8.48 -2.30 2.04
C ILE A 95 -7.60 -1.84 0.87
N SER A 96 -7.52 -2.61 -0.22
CA SER A 96 -6.77 -2.20 -1.42
C SER A 96 -7.30 -0.92 -2.05
N MET A 97 -8.62 -0.73 -2.12
CA MET A 97 -9.24 0.51 -2.59
C MET A 97 -8.81 1.71 -1.73
N ILE A 98 -8.89 1.55 -0.41
CA ILE A 98 -8.47 2.59 0.54
C ILE A 98 -6.98 2.92 0.36
N MET A 99 -6.12 1.91 0.26
CA MET A 99 -4.68 2.13 0.06
C MET A 99 -4.36 2.86 -1.25
N SER A 100 -5.06 2.53 -2.35
CA SER A 100 -4.90 3.23 -3.63
C SER A 100 -5.31 4.70 -3.53
N ILE A 101 -6.36 5.03 -2.76
CA ILE A 101 -6.73 6.42 -2.50
C ILE A 101 -5.65 7.10 -1.65
N ILE A 102 -5.18 6.46 -0.59
CA ILE A 102 -4.17 7.03 0.32
C ILE A 102 -2.91 7.40 -0.46
N VAL A 103 -2.39 6.53 -1.34
CA VAL A 103 -1.22 6.85 -2.17
C VAL A 103 -1.46 8.11 -3.02
N SER A 104 -2.63 8.21 -3.66
CA SER A 104 -3.00 9.41 -4.45
C SER A 104 -3.09 10.68 -3.60
N MET A 105 -3.66 10.57 -2.39
CA MET A 105 -3.76 11.66 -1.43
C MET A 105 -2.38 12.11 -0.91
N VAL A 106 -1.49 11.17 -0.59
CA VAL A 106 -0.13 11.47 -0.12
C VAL A 106 0.64 12.27 -1.17
N ILE A 107 0.52 11.89 -2.45
CA ILE A 107 1.18 12.61 -3.56
C ILE A 107 0.59 14.00 -3.78
N SER A 108 -0.70 14.20 -3.51
CA SER A 108 -1.39 15.45 -3.85
C SER A 108 -1.51 16.43 -2.70
N SER A 109 -1.27 16.01 -1.47
CA SER A 109 -1.55 16.81 -0.27
C SER A 109 -0.39 17.71 0.11
N ASN A 110 -0.69 19.00 0.30
CA ASN A 110 0.26 20.01 0.77
C ASN A 110 0.91 19.65 2.11
N TYR A 111 0.20 18.91 2.97
CA TYR A 111 0.73 18.43 4.25
C TYR A 111 1.96 17.55 4.06
N PHE A 112 1.91 16.60 3.13
CA PHE A 112 3.04 15.69 2.89
C PHE A 112 4.14 16.37 2.07
N ILE A 113 3.78 17.21 1.09
CA ILE A 113 4.75 17.93 0.24
C ILE A 113 5.67 18.82 1.09
N GLY A 114 5.14 19.43 2.15
CA GLY A 114 5.90 20.27 3.08
C GLY A 114 6.92 19.51 3.94
N MET A 115 6.81 18.18 4.04
CA MET A 115 7.70 17.37 4.87
C MET A 115 9.07 17.15 4.22
N LEU A 116 10.10 17.00 5.05
CA LEU A 116 11.43 16.63 4.57
C LEU A 116 11.45 15.17 4.12
N ALA A 117 10.75 14.28 4.83
CA ALA A 117 10.64 12.86 4.47
C ALA A 117 9.57 12.56 3.40
N TYR A 118 9.06 13.56 2.66
CA TYR A 118 7.97 13.43 1.69
C TYR A 118 8.11 12.22 0.74
N HIS A 119 9.27 12.09 0.08
CA HIS A 119 9.52 11.00 -0.87
C HIS A 119 9.52 9.62 -0.21
N TYR A 120 9.96 9.54 1.04
CA TYR A 120 9.90 8.30 1.82
C TYR A 120 8.45 7.92 2.19
N PHE A 121 7.56 8.90 2.43
CA PHE A 121 6.12 8.62 2.56
C PHE A 121 5.55 7.98 1.30
N ILE A 122 5.84 8.57 0.13
CA ILE A 122 5.37 8.04 -1.14
C ILE A 122 5.84 6.60 -1.35
N ILE A 123 7.15 6.33 -1.20
CA ILE A 123 7.73 5.00 -1.38
C ILE A 123 7.10 3.99 -0.41
N THR A 124 6.94 4.37 0.85
CA THR A 124 6.38 3.49 1.89
C THR A 124 4.93 3.12 1.56
N PHE A 125 4.09 4.08 1.19
CA PHE A 125 2.69 3.79 0.86
C PHE A 125 2.56 3.00 -0.44
N ILE A 126 3.44 3.20 -1.43
CA ILE A 126 3.51 2.35 -2.62
C ILE A 126 3.87 0.91 -2.23
N LEU A 127 4.87 0.71 -1.38
CA LEU A 127 5.24 -0.64 -0.90
C LEU A 127 4.09 -1.33 -0.18
N VAL A 128 3.39 -0.62 0.70
CA VAL A 128 2.21 -1.17 1.39
C VAL A 128 1.12 -1.56 0.38
N LEU A 129 0.86 -0.73 -0.63
CA LEU A 129 -0.08 -1.04 -1.70
C LEU A 129 0.33 -2.29 -2.50
N LEU A 130 1.61 -2.42 -2.86
CA LEU A 130 2.13 -3.60 -3.57
C LEU A 130 1.97 -4.88 -2.73
N ILE A 131 2.29 -4.84 -1.44
CA ILE A 131 2.06 -5.96 -0.53
C ILE A 131 0.56 -6.29 -0.49
N GLN A 132 -0.30 -5.28 -0.42
CA GLN A 132 -1.75 -5.46 -0.40
C GLN A 132 -2.28 -6.08 -1.71
N MET A 133 -1.69 -5.75 -2.87
CA MET A 133 -2.00 -6.41 -4.15
C MET A 133 -1.69 -7.91 -4.10
N LEU A 134 -0.54 -8.29 -3.55
CA LEU A 134 -0.18 -9.70 -3.38
C LEU A 134 -1.17 -10.43 -2.45
N VAL A 135 -1.57 -9.79 -1.35
CA VAL A 135 -2.57 -10.32 -0.42
C VAL A 135 -3.91 -10.60 -1.13
N VAL A 136 -4.40 -9.66 -1.95
CA VAL A 136 -5.62 -9.86 -2.74
C VAL A 136 -5.46 -11.02 -3.72
N GLY A 137 -4.36 -11.07 -4.48
CA GLY A 137 -4.10 -12.14 -5.46
C GLY A 137 -4.07 -13.53 -4.83
N ILE A 138 -3.35 -13.68 -3.71
CA ILE A 138 -3.30 -14.94 -2.95
C ILE A 138 -4.68 -15.32 -2.44
N THR A 139 -5.44 -14.36 -1.93
CA THR A 139 -6.78 -14.62 -1.40
C THR A 139 -7.75 -15.11 -2.48
N PHE A 140 -7.70 -14.51 -3.68
CA PHE A 140 -8.46 -14.97 -4.85
C PHE A 140 -8.08 -16.38 -5.29
N TYR A 141 -6.77 -16.66 -5.38
CA TYR A 141 -6.28 -17.98 -5.77
C TYR A 141 -6.79 -19.07 -4.82
N ILE A 142 -6.73 -18.81 -3.51
CA ILE A 142 -7.19 -19.75 -2.49
C ILE A 142 -8.69 -19.99 -2.59
N ASP A 143 -9.50 -18.94 -2.77
CA ASP A 143 -10.95 -19.05 -2.89
C ASP A 143 -11.38 -19.88 -4.11
N ASN A 144 -10.77 -19.62 -5.27
CA ASN A 144 -11.04 -20.40 -6.48
C ASN A 144 -10.64 -21.87 -6.32
N LYS A 145 -9.50 -22.16 -5.67
CA LYS A 145 -9.08 -23.54 -5.38
C LYS A 145 -10.01 -24.27 -4.41
N GLN A 146 -10.64 -23.56 -3.47
CA GLN A 146 -11.63 -24.16 -2.57
C GLN A 146 -12.93 -24.49 -3.30
N LYS A 147 -13.41 -23.61 -4.20
CA LYS A 147 -14.61 -23.85 -5.01
C LYS A 147 -14.48 -25.05 -5.94
N ASN A 148 -13.30 -25.29 -6.52
CA ASN A 148 -13.05 -26.43 -7.41
C ASN A 148 -12.94 -27.79 -6.68
N ARG A 149 -12.89 -27.82 -5.34
CA ARG A 149 -12.84 -29.06 -4.55
C ARG A 149 -14.20 -29.50 -4.00
N THR A 150 -15.22 -28.66 -4.15
CA THR A 150 -16.59 -28.90 -3.67
C THR A 150 -17.56 -29.23 -4.81
N LEU A 151 -17.06 -29.30 -6.04
CA LEU A 151 -17.71 -29.82 -7.24
C LEU A 151 -17.12 -31.20 -7.54
#